data_AF-A0A972IAN0-F1
#
_entry.id   AF-A0A972IAN0-F1
#
_cell.length_a   1.000
_cell.length_b   1.000
_cell.length_c   1.000
_cell.angle_alpha   90.00
_cell.angle_beta   90.00
_cell.angle_gamma   90.00
#
_symmetry.space_group_name_H-M   'P 1'
#
loop_
_entity.id
_entity.type
_entity.pdbx_description
1 polymer ?
#
loop_
_entity_poly.entity_id
_entity_poly.type
_entity_poly.pdbx_seq_one_letter_code
_entity_poly.pdbx_strand_id
1 'polypeptide(L)'
;MDEATLQLLQSFGFDRSRFERLRESVRRDQAHDNVVRGEITPPHDDDLRTFPHLGSLERERLAGLGLEAMRKGEVGAVVLAGGMATRFGGAVKAAVPAIRGKSFLELKIADVAAAAEHAGRPLPLFVMTSFATHADIVRLLEELADERVRAFAFPQFVDVRLELDGSIALDPDGRPSLYAPGHGDLPFALVRSGLLDRFLSEGGRHLYMSNVDNLTSTLDPAVIGAHVDSGAELTALVAEKRPGDQGGAPARVDGRLEIVEGFRFPPDFDQDRIPVFNTNTFVMDATRLGEPFDLDFFLVEKKVDGRTVLQFERLVGQLSAYLDTRCLVVERSGPDGRFHPIKVPKDLEREAPEIERILVARGILEP
;
A
#
# COMPACT_ATOMS: atom_id res chain seq x y z
N MET A 1 -23.69 3.03 -21.03
CA MET A 1 -22.23 3.11 -21.22
C MET A 1 -21.95 2.73 -22.66
N ASP A 2 -21.04 3.43 -23.33
CA ASP A 2 -20.61 3.05 -24.67
C ASP A 2 -19.76 1.76 -24.65
N GLU A 3 -19.50 1.19 -25.82
CA GLU A 3 -18.77 -0.08 -25.96
C GLU A 3 -17.32 0.05 -25.47
N ALA A 4 -16.65 1.16 -25.78
CA ALA A 4 -15.26 1.41 -25.37
C ALA A 4 -15.11 1.43 -23.84
N THR A 5 -16.04 2.06 -23.12
CA THR A 5 -16.05 2.08 -21.65
C THR A 5 -16.26 0.68 -21.10
N LEU A 6 -17.17 -0.10 -21.67
CA LEU A 6 -17.42 -1.48 -21.23
C LEU A 6 -16.20 -2.37 -21.43
N GLN A 7 -15.49 -2.24 -22.55
CA GLN A 7 -14.26 -2.97 -22.81
C GLN A 7 -13.15 -2.61 -21.82
N LEU A 8 -12.98 -1.32 -21.50
CA LEU A 8 -12.04 -0.88 -20.46
C LEU A 8 -12.42 -1.41 -19.08
N LEU A 9 -13.69 -1.30 -18.69
CA LEU A 9 -14.18 -1.83 -17.42
C LEU A 9 -13.86 -3.34 -17.30
N GLN A 10 -14.13 -4.11 -18.35
CA GLN A 10 -13.85 -5.54 -18.39
C GLN A 10 -12.35 -5.86 -18.31
N SER A 11 -11.48 -5.12 -19.01
CA SER A 11 -10.04 -5.36 -19.00
C SER A 11 -9.41 -5.09 -17.63
N PHE A 12 -10.04 -4.25 -16.81
CA PHE A 12 -9.65 -3.96 -15.43
C PHE A 12 -10.58 -4.62 -14.38
N GLY A 13 -11.30 -5.68 -14.76
CA GLY A 13 -11.97 -6.58 -13.81
C GLY A 13 -13.24 -6.04 -13.16
N PHE A 14 -13.89 -5.03 -13.75
CA PHE A 14 -15.16 -4.50 -13.28
C PHE A 14 -16.20 -5.62 -13.05
N ASP A 15 -16.81 -5.64 -11.86
CA ASP A 15 -17.89 -6.56 -11.50
C ASP A 15 -19.21 -5.81 -11.51
N ARG A 16 -19.98 -5.99 -12.58
CA ARG A 16 -21.29 -5.34 -12.74
C ARG A 16 -22.27 -5.72 -11.64
N SER A 17 -22.25 -6.96 -11.16
CA SER A 17 -23.18 -7.43 -10.14
C SER A 17 -22.88 -6.78 -8.80
N ARG A 18 -21.59 -6.66 -8.45
CA ARG A 18 -21.14 -5.90 -7.28
C ARG A 18 -21.50 -4.43 -7.39
N PHE A 19 -21.19 -3.80 -8.54
CA PHE A 19 -21.50 -2.39 -8.78
C PHE A 19 -22.99 -2.10 -8.58
N GLU A 20 -23.90 -2.89 -9.18
CA GLU A 20 -25.34 -2.64 -9.02
C GLU A 20 -25.81 -2.86 -7.56
N ARG A 21 -25.22 -3.80 -6.81
CA ARG A 21 -25.53 -3.97 -5.37
C ARG A 21 -25.13 -2.73 -4.56
N LEU A 22 -23.90 -2.23 -4.75
CA LEU A 22 -23.40 -1.04 -4.07
C LEU A 22 -24.18 0.23 -4.48
N ARG A 23 -24.55 0.33 -5.75
CA ARG A 23 -25.39 1.42 -6.24
C ARG A 23 -26.80 1.38 -5.63
N GLU A 24 -27.36 0.20 -5.46
CA GLU A 24 -28.69 0.05 -4.88
C GLU A 24 -28.72 0.37 -3.37
N SER A 25 -27.61 0.14 -2.65
CA SER A 25 -27.51 0.57 -1.24
C SER A 25 -27.53 2.10 -1.11
N VAL A 26 -26.85 2.83 -2.01
CA VAL A 26 -26.92 4.31 -2.09
C VAL A 26 -28.36 4.77 -2.34
N ARG A 27 -29.04 4.16 -3.31
CA ARG A 27 -30.42 4.54 -3.68
C ARG A 27 -31.45 4.30 -2.58
N ARG A 28 -31.19 3.32 -1.71
CA ARG A 28 -32.04 3.01 -0.56
C ARG A 28 -31.73 3.87 0.66
N ASP A 29 -30.79 4.82 0.55
CA ASP A 29 -30.26 5.63 1.65
C ASP A 29 -29.87 4.74 2.85
N GLN A 30 -29.27 3.59 2.55
CA GLN A 30 -28.75 2.74 3.61
C GLN A 30 -27.61 3.51 4.29
N ALA A 31 -27.69 3.64 5.61
CA ALA A 31 -26.62 4.25 6.39
C ALA A 31 -25.31 3.53 6.08
N HIS A 32 -24.46 4.19 5.30
CA HIS A 32 -23.10 3.76 5.02
C HIS A 32 -22.23 4.17 6.21
N ASP A 33 -22.43 3.47 7.31
CA ASP A 33 -21.61 3.65 8.49
C ASP A 33 -20.29 2.92 8.28
N ASN A 34 -19.25 3.69 7.95
CA ASN A 34 -17.90 3.18 7.80
C ASN A 34 -17.25 2.88 9.17
N VAL A 35 -17.89 3.29 10.27
CA VAL A 35 -17.39 3.09 11.63
C VAL A 35 -17.38 1.60 11.97
N VAL A 36 -16.31 1.19 12.65
CA VAL A 36 -16.19 -0.16 13.21
C VAL A 36 -17.37 -0.44 14.13
N ARG A 37 -18.00 -1.59 13.95
CA ARG A 37 -19.01 -2.12 14.86
C ARG A 37 -18.33 -3.05 15.85
N GLY A 38 -18.78 -3.04 17.10
CA GLY A 38 -18.24 -3.88 18.16
C GLY A 38 -17.45 -3.08 19.21
N GLU A 39 -16.79 -3.82 20.10
CA GLU A 39 -15.92 -3.23 21.12
C GLU A 39 -14.58 -2.85 20.49
N ILE A 40 -14.21 -1.57 20.62
CA ILE A 40 -12.90 -1.08 20.18
C ILE A 40 -12.06 -0.62 21.39
N THR A 41 -10.86 -1.16 21.50
CA THR A 41 -9.90 -0.79 22.53
C THR A 41 -8.54 -0.43 21.91
N PRO A 42 -7.69 0.35 22.60
CA PRO A 42 -6.31 0.51 22.20
C PRO A 42 -5.58 -0.85 22.07
N PRO A 43 -4.49 -0.92 21.28
CA PRO A 43 -3.66 -2.12 21.21
C PRO A 43 -3.06 -2.42 22.60
N HIS A 44 -2.78 -3.69 22.85
CA HIS A 44 -2.02 -4.12 24.03
C HIS A 44 -0.52 -3.85 23.82
N ASP A 45 0.25 -3.77 24.90
CA ASP A 45 1.70 -3.57 24.80
C ASP A 45 2.40 -4.63 23.94
N ASP A 46 1.97 -5.89 24.06
CA ASP A 46 2.51 -7.03 23.28
C ASP A 46 2.09 -7.04 21.79
N ASP A 47 1.16 -6.16 21.39
CA ASP A 47 0.81 -5.96 19.98
C ASP A 47 1.85 -5.10 19.25
N LEU A 48 2.59 -4.28 20.01
CA LEU A 48 3.53 -3.28 19.50
C LEU A 48 4.97 -3.69 19.80
N ARG A 49 5.64 -4.34 18.83
CA ARG A 49 7.07 -4.64 18.94
C ARG A 49 7.89 -3.46 18.47
N THR A 50 8.73 -2.89 19.32
CA THR A 50 9.70 -1.87 18.90
C THR A 50 10.74 -2.50 17.96
N PHE A 51 10.97 -1.85 16.81
CA PHE A 51 12.00 -2.28 15.89
C PHE A 51 13.39 -2.03 16.50
N PRO A 52 14.27 -3.04 16.58
CA PRO A 52 15.57 -2.88 17.22
C PRO A 52 16.41 -1.80 16.54
N HIS A 53 17.06 -0.96 17.35
CA HIS A 53 17.89 0.14 16.88
C HIS A 53 19.03 -0.34 15.97
N LEU A 54 19.44 0.51 15.04
CA LEU A 54 20.55 0.25 14.12
C LEU A 54 21.83 -0.10 14.90
N GLY A 55 22.53 -1.15 14.44
CA GLY A 55 23.77 -1.63 15.06
C GLY A 55 23.59 -2.49 16.32
N SER A 56 22.35 -2.76 16.76
CA SER A 56 22.11 -3.70 17.85
C SER A 56 22.30 -5.16 17.42
N LEU A 57 22.71 -6.03 18.35
CA LEU A 57 22.83 -7.47 18.11
C LEU A 57 21.51 -8.10 17.65
N GLU A 58 20.39 -7.63 18.21
CA GLU A 58 19.07 -8.11 17.79
C GLU A 58 18.75 -7.64 16.37
N ARG A 59 19.11 -6.41 15.98
CA ARG A 59 18.95 -5.93 14.61
C ARG A 59 19.76 -6.77 13.62
N GLU A 60 21.01 -7.11 13.97
CA GLU A 60 21.87 -7.99 13.17
C GLU A 60 21.30 -9.40 13.04
N ARG A 61 20.78 -9.97 14.13
CA ARG A 61 20.12 -11.28 14.12
C ARG A 61 18.92 -11.30 13.17
N LEU A 62 18.03 -10.31 13.28
CA LEU A 62 16.88 -10.18 12.40
C LEU A 62 17.31 -9.96 10.95
N ALA A 63 18.31 -9.11 10.70
CA ALA A 63 18.88 -8.94 9.35
C ALA A 63 19.35 -10.28 8.76
N GLY A 64 20.01 -11.12 9.57
CA GLY A 64 20.42 -12.46 9.18
C GLY A 64 19.26 -13.35 8.74
N LEU A 65 18.17 -13.38 9.51
CA LEU A 65 16.97 -14.16 9.18
C LEU A 65 16.32 -13.70 7.86
N GLY A 66 16.11 -12.40 7.68
CA GLY A 66 15.51 -11.91 6.45
C GLY A 66 16.42 -12.06 5.24
N LEU A 67 17.72 -11.92 5.41
CA LEU A 67 18.69 -12.16 4.34
C LEU A 67 18.73 -13.62 3.92
N GLU A 68 18.57 -14.55 4.87
CA GLU A 68 18.41 -15.97 4.58
C GLU A 68 17.14 -16.23 3.75
N ALA A 69 16.00 -15.64 4.12
CA ALA A 69 14.76 -15.74 3.35
C ALA A 69 14.91 -15.16 1.93
N MET A 70 15.57 -14.00 1.81
CA MET A 70 15.87 -13.40 0.50
C MET A 70 16.75 -14.32 -0.36
N ARG A 71 17.80 -14.93 0.19
CA ARG A 71 18.68 -15.90 -0.51
C ARG A 71 17.91 -17.13 -1.00
N LYS A 72 16.98 -17.64 -0.19
CA LYS A 72 16.09 -18.75 -0.56
C LYS A 72 15.12 -18.39 -1.70
N GLY A 73 14.94 -17.09 -1.99
CA GLY A 73 13.99 -16.61 -3.00
C GLY A 73 12.58 -16.48 -2.45
N GLU A 74 12.44 -16.42 -1.13
CA GLU A 74 11.15 -16.37 -0.44
C GLU A 74 10.58 -14.94 -0.39
N VAL A 75 11.36 -13.92 -0.74
CA VAL A 75 10.98 -12.51 -0.55
C VAL A 75 10.72 -11.82 -1.89
N GLY A 76 9.64 -11.05 -1.97
CA GLY A 76 9.33 -10.13 -3.05
C GLY A 76 8.86 -8.78 -2.53
N ALA A 77 8.94 -7.76 -3.38
CA ALA A 77 8.44 -6.43 -3.07
C ALA A 77 7.14 -6.12 -3.83
N VAL A 78 6.24 -5.37 -3.21
CA VAL A 78 5.05 -4.80 -3.84
C VAL A 78 5.08 -3.28 -3.68
N VAL A 79 4.89 -2.56 -4.78
CA VAL A 79 4.81 -1.09 -4.77
C VAL A 79 3.43 -0.65 -5.23
N LEU A 80 2.72 0.09 -4.39
CA LEU A 80 1.44 0.71 -4.74
C LEU A 80 1.69 1.97 -5.57
N ALA A 81 1.31 1.92 -6.85
CA ALA A 81 1.55 2.97 -7.86
C ALA A 81 0.29 3.30 -8.69
N GLY A 82 -0.90 3.12 -8.11
CA GLY A 82 -2.18 3.43 -8.76
C GLY A 82 -2.54 4.92 -8.83
N GLY A 83 -1.81 5.77 -8.11
CA GLY A 83 -2.13 7.19 -7.95
C GLY A 83 -1.60 8.08 -9.07
N MET A 84 -2.45 8.97 -9.56
CA MET A 84 -2.06 10.12 -10.38
C MET A 84 -1.50 11.24 -9.51
N ALA A 85 -0.49 11.96 -9.98
CA ALA A 85 0.05 13.14 -9.33
C ALA A 85 -0.62 14.42 -9.87
N THR A 86 -1.93 14.55 -9.65
CA THR A 86 -2.70 15.73 -10.07
C THR A 86 -2.12 17.04 -9.52
N ARG A 87 -1.61 17.02 -8.28
CA ARG A 87 -0.91 18.14 -7.63
C ARG A 87 0.50 18.42 -8.16
N PHE A 88 1.02 17.56 -9.04
CA PHE A 88 2.31 17.69 -9.74
C PHE A 88 2.10 17.90 -11.26
N GLY A 89 0.94 18.40 -11.68
CA GLY A 89 0.66 18.67 -13.09
C GLY A 89 0.04 17.51 -13.88
N GLY A 90 -0.45 16.47 -13.19
CA GLY A 90 -1.25 15.41 -13.83
C GLY A 90 -0.47 14.21 -14.38
N ALA A 91 0.83 14.13 -14.12
CA ALA A 91 1.64 12.95 -14.46
C ALA A 91 1.35 11.75 -13.54
N VAL A 92 1.73 10.54 -13.95
CA VAL A 92 1.76 9.37 -13.07
C VAL A 92 2.76 9.59 -11.94
N LYS A 93 2.35 9.42 -10.68
CA LYS A 93 3.20 9.72 -9.50
C LYS A 93 4.52 8.97 -9.52
N ALA A 94 4.51 7.73 -10.00
CA ALA A 94 5.69 6.88 -10.14
C ALA A 94 6.79 7.49 -11.03
N ALA A 95 6.41 8.27 -12.05
CA ALA A 95 7.32 8.90 -13.02
C ALA A 95 7.82 10.28 -12.59
N VAL A 96 7.29 10.86 -11.50
CA VAL A 96 7.68 12.20 -11.03
C VAL A 96 9.13 12.17 -10.53
N PRO A 97 10.01 13.08 -10.99
CA PRO A 97 11.34 13.25 -10.43
C PRO A 97 11.28 13.57 -8.94
N ALA A 98 12.05 12.83 -8.15
CA ALA A 98 12.15 12.94 -6.71
C ALA A 98 13.56 13.39 -6.30
N ILE A 99 14.42 12.43 -5.93
CA ILE A 99 15.76 12.71 -5.39
C ILE A 99 16.79 12.65 -6.51
N ARG A 100 17.66 13.66 -6.62
CA ARG A 100 18.72 13.76 -7.65
C ARG A 100 18.20 13.57 -9.09
N GLY A 101 16.97 14.00 -9.35
CA GLY A 101 16.32 13.86 -10.66
C GLY A 101 15.78 12.46 -10.99
N LYS A 102 16.07 11.45 -10.15
CA LYS A 102 15.52 10.09 -10.30
C LYS A 102 14.04 10.06 -9.95
N SER A 103 13.25 9.30 -10.70
CA SER A 103 11.81 9.18 -10.43
C SER A 103 11.52 8.37 -9.16
N PHE A 104 10.32 8.48 -8.60
CA PHE A 104 9.92 7.64 -7.46
C PHE A 104 10.05 6.14 -7.76
N LEU A 105 9.66 5.70 -8.96
CA LEU A 105 9.75 4.29 -9.34
C LEU A 105 11.20 3.85 -9.52
N GLU A 106 12.04 4.69 -10.12
CA GLU A 106 13.47 4.42 -10.28
C GLU A 106 14.16 4.21 -8.92
N LEU A 107 13.82 5.03 -7.92
CA LEU A 107 14.35 4.86 -6.57
C LEU A 107 13.82 3.60 -5.87
N LYS A 108 12.57 3.19 -6.14
CA LYS A 108 12.04 1.91 -5.65
C LYS A 108 12.68 0.70 -6.34
N ILE A 109 13.02 0.79 -7.62
CA ILE A 109 13.79 -0.25 -8.32
C ILE A 109 15.21 -0.32 -7.74
N ALA A 110 15.87 0.81 -7.52
CA ALA A 110 17.19 0.88 -6.91
C ALA A 110 17.22 0.27 -5.49
N ASP A 111 16.17 0.50 -4.69
CA ASP A 111 15.98 -0.13 -3.38
C ASP A 111 15.95 -1.67 -3.48
N VAL A 112 15.10 -2.21 -4.36
CA VAL A 112 15.02 -3.66 -4.58
C VAL A 112 16.33 -4.22 -5.16
N ALA A 113 17.01 -3.46 -6.02
CA ALA A 113 18.30 -3.85 -6.59
C ALA A 113 19.40 -3.93 -5.52
N ALA A 114 19.43 -2.97 -4.59
CA ALA A 114 20.35 -3.00 -3.45
C ALA A 114 20.07 -4.20 -2.53
N ALA A 115 18.80 -4.51 -2.26
CA ALA A 115 18.43 -5.70 -1.50
C ALA A 115 18.80 -7.00 -2.23
N ALA A 116 18.62 -7.05 -3.55
CA ALA A 116 18.99 -8.19 -4.39
C ALA A 116 20.50 -8.46 -4.40
N GLU A 117 21.32 -7.40 -4.39
CA GLU A 117 22.77 -7.51 -4.29
C GLU A 117 23.21 -8.15 -2.96
N HIS A 118 22.66 -7.70 -1.83
CA HIS A 118 22.91 -8.32 -0.54
C HIS A 118 22.45 -9.79 -0.49
N ALA A 119 21.31 -10.09 -1.12
CA ALA A 119 20.77 -11.43 -1.24
C ALA A 119 21.58 -12.33 -2.18
N GLY A 120 22.43 -11.76 -3.05
CA GLY A 120 23.18 -12.50 -4.06
C GLY A 120 22.30 -13.12 -5.16
N ARG A 121 21.09 -12.58 -5.39
CA ARG A 121 20.17 -13.05 -6.44
C ARG A 121 19.12 -11.99 -6.80
N PRO A 122 18.54 -12.04 -8.01
CA PRO A 122 17.46 -11.14 -8.38
C PRO A 122 16.20 -11.33 -7.53
N LEU A 123 15.56 -10.22 -7.16
CA LEU A 123 14.31 -10.20 -6.39
C LEU A 123 13.12 -9.77 -7.27
N PRO A 124 11.93 -10.35 -7.09
CA PRO A 124 10.73 -9.93 -7.80
C PRO A 124 10.17 -8.62 -7.23
N LEU A 125 9.75 -7.73 -8.13
CA LEU A 125 9.07 -6.48 -7.81
C LEU A 125 7.71 -6.46 -8.52
N PHE A 126 6.64 -6.39 -7.76
CA PHE A 126 5.28 -6.31 -8.28
C PHE A 126 4.75 -4.88 -8.10
N VAL A 127 4.49 -4.18 -9.20
CA VAL A 127 4.01 -2.81 -9.19
C VAL A 127 2.50 -2.80 -9.45
N MET A 128 1.73 -2.48 -8.40
CA MET A 128 0.28 -2.40 -8.48
C MET A 128 -0.13 -1.05 -9.08
N THR A 129 -0.69 -1.06 -10.28
CA THR A 129 -1.08 0.14 -11.03
C THR A 129 -2.60 0.36 -10.97
N SER A 130 -3.11 1.37 -11.67
CA SER A 130 -4.54 1.56 -11.95
C SER A 130 -4.79 1.64 -13.46
N PHE A 131 -6.05 1.67 -13.89
CA PHE A 131 -6.38 1.91 -15.30
C PHE A 131 -5.78 3.22 -15.85
N ALA A 132 -5.55 4.21 -14.98
CA ALA A 132 -4.97 5.51 -15.34
C ALA A 132 -3.43 5.50 -15.37
N THR A 133 -2.77 4.57 -14.68
CA THR A 133 -1.29 4.54 -14.56
C THR A 133 -0.63 3.35 -15.25
N HIS A 134 -1.38 2.32 -15.64
CA HIS A 134 -0.83 1.04 -16.07
C HIS A 134 0.09 1.14 -17.29
N ALA A 135 -0.38 1.77 -18.37
CA ALA A 135 0.39 1.84 -19.63
C ALA A 135 1.72 2.59 -19.46
N ASP A 136 1.69 3.71 -18.75
CA ASP A 136 2.90 4.51 -18.51
C ASP A 136 3.89 3.79 -17.59
N ILE A 137 3.40 3.09 -16.56
CA ILE A 137 4.28 2.33 -15.66
C ILE A 137 4.89 1.12 -16.36
N VAL A 138 4.15 0.41 -17.22
CA VAL A 138 4.71 -0.70 -18.02
C VAL A 138 5.89 -0.20 -18.87
N ARG A 139 5.71 0.92 -19.58
CA ARG A 139 6.79 1.54 -20.35
C ARG A 139 7.96 1.96 -19.48
N LEU A 140 7.68 2.58 -18.33
CA LEU A 140 8.72 3.03 -17.42
C LEU A 140 9.51 1.85 -16.82
N LEU A 141 8.87 0.71 -16.56
CA LEU A 141 9.56 -0.50 -16.11
C LEU A 141 10.49 -1.09 -17.18
N GLU A 142 10.12 -1.01 -18.46
CA GLU A 142 10.98 -1.41 -19.57
C GLU A 142 12.20 -0.49 -19.70
N GLU A 143 12.00 0.83 -19.57
CA GLU A 143 13.05 1.85 -19.62
C GLU A 143 14.01 1.76 -18.43
N LEU A 144 13.51 1.38 -17.25
CA LEU A 144 14.27 1.27 -15.98
C LEU A 144 14.71 -0.16 -15.65
N ALA A 145 14.74 -1.06 -16.64
CA ALA A 145 15.08 -2.46 -16.41
C ALA A 145 16.44 -2.63 -15.73
N ASP A 146 16.48 -3.42 -14.66
CA ASP A 146 17.69 -3.79 -13.91
C ASP A 146 17.70 -5.32 -13.78
N GLU A 147 18.80 -5.97 -14.15
CA GLU A 147 18.91 -7.44 -14.12
C GLU A 147 18.77 -8.05 -12.71
N ARG A 148 19.01 -7.24 -11.67
CA ARG A 148 18.84 -7.60 -10.27
C ARG A 148 17.36 -7.57 -9.84
N VAL A 149 16.47 -7.02 -10.66
CA VAL A 149 15.05 -6.83 -10.32
C VAL A 149 14.15 -7.44 -11.40
N ARG A 150 13.36 -8.44 -11.02
CA ARG A 150 12.33 -9.01 -11.90
C ARG A 150 11.02 -8.24 -11.70
N ALA A 151 10.86 -7.13 -12.43
CA ALA A 151 9.73 -6.24 -12.28
C ALA A 151 8.50 -6.66 -13.12
N PHE A 152 7.30 -6.58 -12.52
CA PHE A 152 6.02 -6.88 -13.15
C PHE A 152 5.00 -5.82 -12.77
N ALA A 153 4.30 -5.24 -13.75
CA ALA A 153 3.14 -4.39 -13.48
C ALA A 153 1.86 -5.22 -13.51
N PHE A 154 0.95 -4.96 -12.58
CA PHE A 154 -0.40 -5.53 -12.61
C PHE A 154 -1.41 -4.47 -12.15
N PRO A 155 -2.55 -4.34 -12.83
CA PRO A 155 -3.49 -3.31 -12.46
C PRO A 155 -4.46 -3.79 -11.38
N GLN A 156 -4.78 -2.88 -10.47
CA GLN A 156 -5.94 -3.02 -9.59
C GLN A 156 -7.25 -2.93 -10.37
N PHE A 157 -8.38 -3.13 -9.69
CA PHE A 157 -9.67 -3.08 -10.35
C PHE A 157 -10.05 -1.66 -10.76
N VAL A 158 -11.11 -1.55 -11.55
CA VAL A 158 -11.78 -0.29 -11.87
C VAL A 158 -13.25 -0.38 -11.50
N ASP A 159 -13.81 0.75 -11.11
CA ASP A 159 -15.24 0.89 -10.85
C ASP A 159 -15.72 2.30 -11.26
N VAL A 160 -17.03 2.53 -11.16
CA VAL A 160 -17.70 3.71 -11.72
C VAL A 160 -18.25 4.56 -10.58
N ARG A 161 -17.96 5.86 -10.61
CA ARG A 161 -18.47 6.80 -9.61
C ARG A 161 -19.98 6.97 -9.75
N LEU A 162 -20.62 7.28 -8.63
CA LEU A 162 -22.04 7.58 -8.56
C LEU A 162 -22.25 9.05 -8.20
N GLU A 163 -23.34 9.63 -8.67
CA GLU A 163 -23.88 10.85 -8.08
C GLU A 163 -24.51 10.53 -6.72
N LEU A 164 -24.84 11.56 -5.92
CA LEU A 164 -25.43 11.38 -4.59
C LEU A 164 -26.78 10.63 -4.61
N ASP A 165 -27.50 10.64 -5.73
CA ASP A 165 -28.76 9.90 -5.92
C ASP A 165 -28.57 8.45 -6.42
N GLY A 166 -27.31 7.99 -6.53
CA GLY A 166 -26.95 6.68 -7.05
C GLY A 166 -27.13 6.55 -8.57
N SER A 167 -27.31 7.65 -9.31
CA SER A 167 -27.10 7.65 -10.77
C SER A 167 -25.61 7.59 -11.10
N ILE A 168 -25.27 7.24 -12.35
CA ILE A 168 -23.86 7.15 -12.77
C ILE A 168 -23.33 8.58 -12.92
N ALA A 169 -22.22 8.89 -12.26
CA ALA A 169 -21.54 10.16 -12.45
C ALA A 169 -20.88 10.20 -13.83
N LEU A 170 -20.98 11.35 -14.49
CA LEU A 170 -20.39 11.58 -15.81
C LEU A 170 -19.29 12.65 -15.72
N ASP A 171 -18.19 12.42 -16.42
CA ASP A 171 -17.14 13.41 -16.66
C ASP A 171 -17.65 14.50 -17.65
N PRO A 172 -16.96 15.65 -17.77
CA PRO A 172 -17.42 16.77 -18.62
C PRO A 172 -17.60 16.41 -20.10
N ASP A 173 -16.96 15.35 -20.58
CA ASP A 173 -17.09 14.83 -21.95
C ASP A 173 -18.30 13.88 -22.12
N GLY A 174 -19.10 13.69 -21.07
CA GLY A 174 -20.30 12.84 -21.06
C GLY A 174 -20.03 11.35 -20.83
N ARG A 175 -18.77 10.94 -20.62
CA ARG A 175 -18.43 9.54 -20.32
C ARG A 175 -18.60 9.21 -18.84
N PRO A 176 -18.84 7.93 -18.48
CA PRO A 176 -18.86 7.51 -17.07
C PRO A 176 -17.56 7.86 -16.36
N SER A 177 -17.67 8.49 -15.20
CA SER A 177 -16.52 8.87 -14.37
C SER A 177 -15.97 7.63 -13.67
N LEU A 178 -14.74 7.24 -14.00
CA LEU A 178 -14.12 6.00 -13.52
C LEU A 178 -13.15 6.26 -12.36
N TYR A 179 -13.00 5.26 -11.48
CA TYR A 179 -12.05 5.31 -10.38
C TYR A 179 -11.45 3.93 -10.05
N ALA A 180 -10.32 3.94 -9.35
CA ALA A 180 -9.67 2.74 -8.82
C ALA A 180 -10.15 2.48 -7.38
N PRO A 181 -10.70 1.30 -7.03
CA PRO A 181 -11.30 1.01 -5.72
C PRO A 181 -10.37 0.92 -4.51
N GLY A 182 -9.20 1.55 -4.55
CA GLY A 182 -8.28 1.60 -3.42
C GLY A 182 -7.35 0.40 -3.31
N HIS A 183 -6.37 0.53 -2.42
CA HIS A 183 -5.27 -0.44 -2.29
C HIS A 183 -5.68 -1.78 -1.67
N GLY A 184 -6.87 -1.90 -1.08
CA GLY A 184 -7.44 -3.18 -0.65
C GLY A 184 -7.71 -4.16 -1.79
N ASP A 185 -7.62 -3.71 -3.04
CA ASP A 185 -7.65 -4.57 -4.22
C ASP A 185 -6.43 -5.49 -4.35
N LEU A 186 -5.33 -5.20 -3.64
CA LEU A 186 -4.03 -5.86 -3.79
C LEU A 186 -4.09 -7.39 -3.87
N PRO A 187 -4.64 -8.13 -2.88
CA PRO A 187 -4.65 -9.59 -2.93
C PRO A 187 -5.42 -10.11 -4.15
N PHE A 188 -6.60 -9.56 -4.42
CA PHE A 188 -7.46 -9.99 -5.52
C PHE A 188 -6.87 -9.69 -6.90
N ALA A 189 -6.24 -8.52 -7.06
CA ALA A 189 -5.62 -8.11 -8.31
C ALA A 189 -4.35 -8.93 -8.59
N LEU A 190 -3.58 -9.24 -7.54
CA LEU A 190 -2.40 -10.09 -7.65
C LEU A 190 -2.76 -11.52 -8.03
N VAL A 191 -3.83 -12.08 -7.45
CA VAL A 191 -4.42 -13.38 -7.85
C VAL A 191 -4.88 -13.33 -9.30
N ARG A 192 -5.72 -12.35 -9.68
CA ARG A 192 -6.25 -12.21 -11.05
C ARG A 192 -5.17 -12.14 -12.11
N SER A 193 -4.02 -11.54 -11.78
CA SER A 193 -2.88 -11.41 -12.70
C SER A 193 -2.10 -12.73 -12.91
N GLY A 194 -2.32 -13.74 -12.07
CA GLY A 194 -1.52 -14.97 -12.02
C GLY A 194 -0.12 -14.78 -11.41
N LEU A 195 0.25 -13.55 -11.00
CA LEU A 195 1.55 -13.27 -10.41
C LEU A 195 1.69 -13.82 -8.99
N LEU A 196 0.60 -13.96 -8.23
CA LEU A 196 0.67 -14.65 -6.94
C LEU A 196 1.06 -16.12 -7.13
N ASP A 197 0.36 -16.85 -8.00
CA ASP A 197 0.65 -18.26 -8.29
C ASP A 197 2.07 -18.45 -8.81
N ARG A 198 2.52 -17.53 -9.68
CA ARG A 198 3.91 -17.51 -10.15
C ARG A 198 4.88 -17.32 -8.99
N PHE A 199 4.68 -16.31 -8.14
CA PHE A 199 5.56 -16.03 -7.01
C PHE A 199 5.64 -17.24 -6.06
N LEU A 200 4.51 -17.83 -5.70
CA LEU A 200 4.42 -19.00 -4.83
C LEU A 200 5.09 -20.24 -5.45
N SER A 201 4.87 -20.51 -6.74
CA SER A 201 5.47 -21.67 -7.41
C SER A 201 6.99 -21.55 -7.59
N GLU A 202 7.52 -20.32 -7.59
CA GLU A 202 8.96 -20.04 -7.58
C GLU A 202 9.57 -20.05 -6.16
N GLY A 203 8.78 -20.38 -5.12
CA GLY A 203 9.23 -20.47 -3.72
C GLY A 203 8.97 -19.23 -2.86
N GLY A 204 8.29 -18.22 -3.41
CA GLY A 204 7.93 -17.00 -2.70
C GLY A 204 7.05 -17.24 -1.47
N ARG A 205 7.27 -16.46 -0.41
CA ARG A 205 6.56 -16.53 0.88
C ARG A 205 6.22 -15.16 1.45
N HIS A 206 7.10 -14.18 1.37
CA HIS A 206 6.95 -12.90 2.04
C HIS A 206 6.89 -11.76 1.01
N LEU A 207 5.81 -10.97 1.05
CA LEU A 207 5.66 -9.78 0.22
C LEU A 207 5.78 -8.52 1.08
N TYR A 208 6.81 -7.72 0.82
CA TYR A 208 7.00 -6.40 1.41
C TYR A 208 6.27 -5.35 0.57
N MET A 209 5.17 -4.79 1.08
CA MET A 209 4.37 -3.79 0.40
C MET A 209 4.66 -2.39 0.91
N SER A 210 4.88 -1.44 0.02
CA SER A 210 5.00 -0.01 0.36
C SER A 210 4.35 0.91 -0.68
N ASN A 211 4.07 2.16 -0.29
CA ASN A 211 3.63 3.19 -1.23
C ASN A 211 4.80 3.70 -2.08
N VAL A 212 4.54 3.96 -3.37
CA VAL A 212 5.56 4.54 -4.27
C VAL A 212 6.08 5.90 -3.76
N ASP A 213 5.24 6.65 -3.02
CA ASP A 213 5.59 7.98 -2.50
C ASP A 213 6.33 7.99 -1.16
N ASN A 214 6.50 6.84 -0.50
CA ASN A 214 7.28 6.72 0.73
C ASN A 214 8.63 6.04 0.41
N LEU A 215 9.61 6.84 0.02
CA LEU A 215 10.94 6.38 -0.41
C LEU A 215 11.78 5.78 0.73
N THR A 216 11.48 6.13 1.99
CA THR A 216 12.21 5.62 3.16
C THR A 216 11.65 4.30 3.69
N SER A 217 10.53 3.83 3.15
CA SER A 217 10.06 2.45 3.33
C SER A 217 10.80 1.54 2.34
N THR A 218 12.01 1.14 2.74
CA THR A 218 12.97 0.36 1.93
C THR A 218 12.88 -1.13 2.25
N LEU A 219 13.20 -2.00 1.29
CA LEU A 219 13.22 -3.45 1.47
C LEU A 219 14.39 -3.90 2.36
N ASP A 220 14.21 -3.77 3.68
CA ASP A 220 15.24 -4.06 4.68
C ASP A 220 15.17 -5.53 5.14
N PRO A 221 16.28 -6.31 5.03
CA PRO A 221 16.36 -7.67 5.55
C PRO A 221 15.94 -7.79 7.02
N ALA A 222 16.24 -6.82 7.87
CA ALA A 222 15.84 -6.89 9.27
C ALA A 222 14.34 -6.72 9.50
N VAL A 223 13.63 -5.98 8.63
CA VAL A 223 12.16 -5.91 8.69
C VAL A 223 11.56 -7.24 8.26
N ILE A 224 12.09 -7.86 7.20
CA ILE A 224 11.69 -9.21 6.80
C ILE A 224 11.97 -10.21 7.92
N GLY A 225 13.15 -10.15 8.53
CA GLY A 225 13.52 -11.01 9.64
C GLY A 225 12.61 -10.83 10.85
N ALA A 226 12.20 -9.60 11.17
CA ALA A 226 11.24 -9.33 12.24
C ALA A 226 9.89 -10.01 11.97
N HIS A 227 9.42 -9.99 10.72
CA HIS A 227 8.20 -10.69 10.30
C HIS A 227 8.37 -12.22 10.42
N VAL A 228 9.43 -12.78 9.85
CA VAL A 228 9.75 -14.23 9.95
C VAL A 228 9.84 -14.70 11.39
N ASP A 229 10.55 -13.95 12.24
CA ASP A 229 10.75 -14.24 13.66
C ASP A 229 9.44 -14.17 14.47
N SER A 230 8.51 -13.31 14.05
CA SER A 230 7.21 -13.16 14.73
C SER A 230 6.24 -14.32 14.45
N GLY A 231 6.41 -15.03 13.33
CA GLY A 231 5.45 -16.02 12.85
C GLY A 231 4.09 -15.45 12.42
N ALA A 232 3.94 -14.13 12.34
CA ALA A 232 2.70 -13.47 11.94
C ALA A 232 2.42 -13.66 10.45
N GLU A 233 1.14 -13.71 10.09
CA GLU A 233 0.70 -13.72 8.68
C GLU A 233 0.75 -12.31 8.07
N LEU A 234 0.60 -11.29 8.91
CA LEU A 234 0.69 -9.88 8.54
C LEU A 234 1.51 -9.10 9.56
N THR A 235 2.52 -8.36 9.11
CA THR A 235 3.23 -7.38 9.94
C THR A 235 2.98 -5.98 9.41
N ALA A 236 2.33 -5.14 10.19
CA ALA A 236 2.10 -3.73 9.88
C ALA A 236 3.22 -2.87 10.47
N LEU A 237 3.88 -2.05 9.65
CA LEU A 237 4.82 -1.06 10.15
C LEU A 237 4.04 0.17 10.63
N VAL A 238 4.25 0.54 11.89
CA VAL A 238 3.59 1.68 12.53
C VAL A 238 4.65 2.66 13.02
N ALA A 239 4.37 3.96 12.99
CA ALA A 239 5.31 4.99 13.41
C ALA A 239 4.69 5.85 14.52
N GLU A 240 5.52 6.53 15.30
CA GLU A 240 5.08 7.49 16.33
C GLU A 240 4.11 8.54 15.76
N LYS A 241 2.93 8.64 16.37
CA LYS A 241 1.93 9.66 16.06
C LYS A 241 2.38 11.01 16.63
N ARG A 242 2.44 12.03 15.79
CA ARG A 242 2.72 13.43 16.14
C ARG A 242 1.44 14.27 16.11
N PRO A 243 1.37 15.39 16.84
CA PRO A 243 0.20 16.28 16.80
C PRO A 243 -0.16 16.68 15.37
N GLY A 244 -1.42 16.46 15.00
CA GLY A 244 -1.96 16.78 13.67
C GLY A 244 -1.90 15.64 12.65
N ASP A 245 -1.28 14.50 12.98
CA ASP A 245 -1.39 13.32 12.11
C ASP A 245 -2.83 12.81 12.04
N GLN A 246 -3.24 12.50 10.82
CA GLN A 246 -4.48 11.82 10.51
C GLN A 246 -4.15 10.59 9.66
N GLY A 247 -4.76 9.46 9.99
CA GLY A 247 -4.57 8.21 9.28
C GLY A 247 -5.05 7.03 10.11
N GLY A 248 -4.94 5.83 9.56
CA GLY A 248 -5.23 4.63 10.30
C GLY A 248 -4.25 4.36 11.44
N ALA A 249 -4.68 3.58 12.41
CA ALA A 249 -3.90 3.19 13.57
C ALA A 249 -4.25 1.75 13.99
N PRO A 250 -3.35 1.04 14.69
CA PRO A 250 -3.68 -0.25 15.26
C PRO A 250 -4.66 -0.10 16.42
N ALA A 251 -5.71 -0.92 16.44
CA ALA A 251 -6.67 -1.02 17.53
C ALA A 251 -7.14 -2.47 17.66
N ARG A 252 -7.68 -2.84 18.83
CA ARG A 252 -8.36 -4.12 18.99
C ARG A 252 -9.84 -3.96 18.72
N VAL A 253 -10.37 -4.73 17.78
CA VAL A 253 -11.79 -4.79 17.43
C VAL A 253 -12.29 -6.18 17.83
N ASP A 254 -13.23 -6.23 18.78
CA ASP A 254 -13.74 -7.48 19.37
C ASP A 254 -12.60 -8.44 19.80
N GLY A 255 -11.54 -7.86 20.36
CA GLY A 255 -10.36 -8.59 20.82
C GLY A 255 -9.34 -8.96 19.75
N ARG A 256 -9.56 -8.67 18.46
CA ARG A 256 -8.60 -8.89 17.37
C ARG A 256 -7.80 -7.62 17.05
N LEU A 257 -6.49 -7.73 16.89
CA LEU A 257 -5.66 -6.60 16.45
C LEU A 257 -5.91 -6.28 14.96
N GLU A 258 -6.37 -5.07 14.69
CA GLU A 258 -6.67 -4.57 13.34
C GLU A 258 -6.02 -3.21 13.07
N ILE A 259 -5.71 -2.95 11.81
CA ILE A 259 -5.42 -1.62 11.30
C ILE A 259 -6.73 -0.96 10.89
N VAL A 260 -7.16 0.01 11.70
CA VAL A 260 -8.41 0.75 11.54
C VAL A 260 -8.09 2.13 10.96
N GLU A 261 -8.70 2.49 9.82
CA GLU A 261 -8.53 3.83 9.25
C GLU A 261 -9.21 4.91 10.10
N GLY A 262 -8.68 6.14 10.07
CA GLY A 262 -9.11 7.22 10.98
C GLY A 262 -10.61 7.52 10.97
N PHE A 263 -11.26 7.44 9.80
CA PHE A 263 -12.71 7.66 9.64
C PHE A 263 -13.57 6.48 10.11
N ARG A 264 -12.96 5.34 10.43
CA ARG A 264 -13.65 4.14 10.92
C ARG A 264 -13.69 4.05 12.45
N PHE A 265 -12.97 4.91 13.17
CA PHE A 265 -13.07 4.96 14.62
C PHE A 265 -14.41 5.56 15.06
N PRO A 266 -15.05 5.03 16.11
CA PRO A 266 -16.22 5.66 16.71
C PRO A 266 -15.93 7.10 17.15
N PRO A 267 -16.88 8.04 17.00
CA PRO A 267 -16.67 9.44 17.37
C PRO A 267 -16.33 9.66 18.86
N ASP A 268 -16.72 8.74 19.72
CA ASP A 268 -16.47 8.73 21.17
C ASP A 268 -15.17 7.99 21.56
N PHE A 269 -14.49 7.37 20.60
CA PHE A 269 -13.20 6.74 20.85
C PHE A 269 -12.07 7.78 20.84
N ASP A 270 -11.36 7.87 21.96
CA ASP A 270 -10.15 8.69 22.07
C ASP A 270 -8.96 8.06 21.33
N GLN A 271 -8.76 8.47 20.07
CA GLN A 271 -7.65 8.01 19.23
C GLN A 271 -6.26 8.48 19.71
N ASP A 272 -6.17 9.42 20.66
CA ASP A 272 -4.86 9.85 21.18
C ASP A 272 -4.31 8.86 22.22
N ARG A 273 -5.13 7.89 22.64
CA ARG A 273 -4.68 6.73 23.40
C ARG A 273 -3.83 5.76 22.58
N ILE A 274 -3.78 5.91 21.26
CA ILE A 274 -2.94 5.11 20.37
C ILE A 274 -1.71 5.94 20.00
N PRO A 275 -0.51 5.61 20.52
CA PRO A 275 0.69 6.44 20.36
C PRO A 275 1.34 6.32 18.96
N VAL A 276 0.78 5.47 18.09
CA VAL A 276 1.33 5.13 16.78
C VAL A 276 0.25 5.19 15.71
N PHE A 277 0.67 5.33 14.46
CA PHE A 277 -0.22 5.28 13.30
C PHE A 277 0.38 4.42 12.18
N ASN A 278 -0.49 3.94 11.30
CA ASN A 278 -0.16 3.07 10.19
C ASN A 278 0.67 3.82 9.14
N THR A 279 1.85 3.28 8.80
CA THR A 279 2.68 3.80 7.71
C THR A 279 2.19 3.36 6.32
N ASN A 280 1.18 2.49 6.29
CA ASN A 280 0.70 1.79 5.11
C ASN A 280 1.86 1.05 4.40
N THR A 281 2.67 0.37 5.22
CA THR A 281 3.73 -0.55 4.82
C THR A 281 3.50 -1.88 5.55
N PHE A 282 3.53 -2.97 4.81
CA PHE A 282 3.19 -4.30 5.35
C PHE A 282 4.19 -5.34 4.88
N VAL A 283 4.45 -6.35 5.71
CA VAL A 283 5.01 -7.62 5.27
C VAL A 283 3.92 -8.67 5.39
N MET A 284 3.63 -9.38 4.31
CA MET A 284 2.52 -10.33 4.25
C MET A 284 3.03 -11.72 3.91
N ASP A 285 2.45 -12.74 4.54
CA ASP A 285 2.55 -14.11 4.05
C ASP A 285 1.73 -14.26 2.76
N ALA A 286 2.44 -14.38 1.65
CA ALA A 286 1.88 -14.52 0.31
C ALA A 286 0.99 -15.76 0.17
N THR A 287 1.21 -16.82 0.96
CA THR A 287 0.40 -18.04 0.89
C THR A 287 -1.04 -17.82 1.36
N ARG A 288 -1.27 -16.77 2.16
CA ARG A 288 -2.60 -16.38 2.66
C ARG A 288 -3.34 -15.46 1.70
N LEU A 289 -2.65 -14.79 0.78
CA LEU A 289 -3.26 -13.78 -0.10
C LEU A 289 -4.21 -14.34 -1.17
N GLY A 290 -4.24 -15.67 -1.36
CA GLY A 290 -5.19 -16.36 -2.23
C GLY A 290 -6.56 -16.64 -1.60
N GLU A 291 -6.74 -16.32 -0.32
CA GLU A 291 -7.99 -16.57 0.39
C GLU A 291 -9.14 -15.64 -0.04
N PRO A 292 -10.40 -16.09 0.07
CA PRO A 292 -11.57 -15.30 -0.30
C PRO A 292 -11.94 -14.29 0.79
N PHE A 293 -11.10 -13.28 1.02
CA PHE A 293 -11.38 -12.21 1.99
C PHE A 293 -12.64 -11.42 1.61
N ASP A 294 -13.51 -11.17 2.59
CA ASP A 294 -14.71 -10.33 2.44
C ASP A 294 -14.42 -8.89 2.88
N LEU A 295 -13.56 -8.19 2.13
CA LEU A 295 -13.20 -6.81 2.47
C LEU A 295 -14.37 -5.85 2.17
N ASP A 296 -14.62 -4.93 3.10
CA ASP A 296 -15.66 -3.92 2.99
C ASP A 296 -15.38 -2.91 1.88
N PHE A 297 -16.44 -2.47 1.24
CA PHE A 297 -16.45 -1.33 0.32
C PHE A 297 -16.92 -0.09 1.08
N PHE A 298 -15.98 0.74 1.53
CA PHE A 298 -16.25 1.97 2.26
C PHE A 298 -16.75 3.06 1.31
N LEU A 299 -17.92 3.62 1.59
CA LEU A 299 -18.46 4.74 0.79
C LEU A 299 -17.72 6.02 1.16
N VAL A 300 -17.17 6.70 0.15
CA VAL A 300 -16.41 7.94 0.31
C VAL A 300 -16.93 9.00 -0.65
N GLU A 301 -17.16 10.21 -0.13
CA GLU A 301 -17.38 11.39 -0.95
C GLU A 301 -16.05 11.93 -1.50
N LYS A 302 -16.00 12.19 -2.80
CA LYS A 302 -14.85 12.84 -3.45
C LYS A 302 -15.30 14.08 -4.20
N LYS A 303 -14.40 15.06 -4.27
CA LYS A 303 -14.54 16.20 -5.18
C LYS A 303 -13.88 15.88 -6.50
N VAL A 304 -14.67 15.77 -7.57
CA VAL A 304 -14.21 15.58 -8.95
C VAL A 304 -14.79 16.72 -9.78
N ASP A 305 -13.91 17.49 -10.43
CA ASP A 305 -14.29 18.68 -11.22
C ASP A 305 -15.24 19.64 -10.48
N GLY A 306 -14.98 19.87 -9.19
CA GLY A 306 -15.77 20.77 -8.34
C GLY A 306 -17.12 20.21 -7.89
N ARG A 307 -17.50 19.00 -8.30
CA ARG A 307 -18.72 18.30 -7.87
C ARG A 307 -18.41 17.23 -6.83
N THR A 308 -19.33 17.02 -5.90
CA THR A 308 -19.26 15.89 -4.97
C THR A 308 -19.86 14.67 -5.64
N VAL A 309 -19.07 13.59 -5.69
CA VAL A 309 -19.45 12.28 -6.22
C VAL A 309 -19.12 11.20 -5.19
N LEU A 310 -19.78 10.07 -5.32
CA LEU A 310 -19.62 8.90 -4.48
C LEU A 310 -18.71 7.88 -5.15
N GLN A 311 -17.85 7.26 -4.35
CA GLN A 311 -17.08 6.09 -4.77
C GLN A 311 -16.86 5.15 -3.58
N PHE A 312 -16.65 3.87 -3.87
CA PHE A 312 -16.43 2.82 -2.87
C PHE A 312 -14.98 2.36 -2.87
N GLU A 313 -14.30 2.44 -1.73
CA GLU A 313 -12.89 2.08 -1.59
C GLU A 313 -12.71 0.86 -0.67
N ARG A 314 -11.74 0.00 -0.98
CA ARG A 314 -11.23 -1.06 -0.11
C ARG A 314 -9.88 -0.67 0.45
N LEU A 315 -9.62 -1.11 1.68
CA LEU A 315 -8.41 -0.76 2.42
C LEU A 315 -7.58 -2.02 2.69
N VAL A 316 -6.32 -2.02 2.25
CA VAL A 316 -5.40 -3.17 2.46
C VAL A 316 -5.18 -3.46 3.95
N GLY A 317 -5.26 -2.44 4.81
CA GLY A 317 -5.17 -2.61 6.26
C GLY A 317 -6.24 -3.54 6.83
N GLN A 318 -7.40 -3.67 6.17
CA GLN A 318 -8.47 -4.57 6.59
C GLN A 318 -8.07 -6.06 6.51
N LEU A 319 -6.99 -6.41 5.80
CA LEU A 319 -6.44 -7.77 5.87
C LEU A 319 -6.11 -8.20 7.31
N SER A 320 -5.80 -7.26 8.20
CA SER A 320 -5.57 -7.55 9.63
C SER A 320 -6.81 -8.08 10.37
N ALA A 321 -8.01 -7.83 9.86
CA ALA A 321 -9.26 -8.43 10.35
C ALA A 321 -9.39 -9.92 9.98
N TYR A 322 -8.49 -10.45 9.13
CA TYR A 322 -8.48 -11.82 8.63
C TYR A 322 -7.20 -12.57 8.95
N LEU A 323 -6.06 -11.90 8.97
CA LEU A 323 -4.73 -12.48 9.19
C LEU A 323 -4.22 -12.27 10.62
N ASP A 324 -3.46 -13.23 11.15
CA ASP A 324 -2.74 -13.03 12.42
C ASP A 324 -1.73 -11.88 12.25
N THR A 325 -1.93 -10.81 13.01
CA THR A 325 -1.29 -9.52 12.76
C THR A 325 -0.40 -9.11 13.92
N ARG A 326 0.77 -8.57 13.60
CA ARG A 326 1.68 -7.90 14.55
C ARG A 326 2.03 -6.49 14.06
N CYS A 327 2.26 -5.57 14.98
CA CYS A 327 2.76 -4.25 14.64
C CYS A 327 4.25 -4.13 14.98
N LEU A 328 5.02 -3.61 14.02
CA LEU A 328 6.42 -3.27 14.19
C LEU A 328 6.54 -1.75 14.27
N VAL A 329 6.88 -1.22 15.45
CA VAL A 329 7.04 0.21 15.68
C VAL A 329 8.40 0.63 15.13
N VAL A 330 8.39 1.42 14.05
CA VAL A 330 9.58 1.89 13.34
C VAL A 330 9.86 3.36 13.61
N GLU A 331 11.13 3.76 13.47
CA GLU A 331 11.48 5.16 13.53
C GLU A 331 10.81 5.93 12.39
N ARG A 332 10.16 7.05 12.74
CA ARG A 332 9.52 7.91 11.75
C ARG A 332 10.54 8.65 10.90
N SER A 333 11.51 9.27 11.57
CA SER A 333 12.53 10.17 11.04
C SER A 333 13.89 9.86 11.66
N GLY A 334 14.96 10.46 11.15
CA GLY A 334 16.33 10.21 11.57
C GLY A 334 17.02 9.16 10.70
N PRO A 335 18.21 8.67 11.12
CA PRO A 335 19.02 7.75 10.31
C PRO A 335 18.33 6.43 9.95
N ASP A 336 17.41 5.91 10.77
CA ASP A 336 16.57 4.75 10.43
C ASP A 336 15.12 5.13 10.08
N GLY A 337 14.85 6.39 9.73
CA GLY A 337 13.51 6.86 9.38
C GLY A 337 12.88 6.00 8.28
N ARG A 338 11.60 5.63 8.45
CA ARG A 338 10.84 4.78 7.51
C ARG A 338 9.55 5.39 7.00
N PHE A 339 9.25 6.63 7.41
CA PHE A 339 8.00 7.26 7.05
C PHE A 339 8.16 8.73 6.64
N HIS A 340 8.47 8.92 5.36
CA HIS A 340 8.55 10.23 4.70
C HIS A 340 7.71 10.23 3.40
N PRO A 341 6.37 10.11 3.48
CA PRO A 341 5.52 10.11 2.30
C PRO A 341 5.46 11.49 1.63
N ILE A 342 5.66 11.54 0.32
CA ILE A 342 5.61 12.79 -0.45
C ILE A 342 4.25 12.97 -1.11
N LYS A 343 3.37 13.78 -0.51
CA LYS A 343 1.99 13.99 -1.02
C LYS A 343 1.89 15.21 -1.95
N VAL A 344 2.66 16.27 -1.71
CA VAL A 344 2.68 17.48 -2.54
C VAL A 344 4.11 17.93 -2.88
N PRO A 345 4.33 18.77 -3.91
CA PRO A 345 5.68 19.23 -4.28
C PRO A 345 6.45 19.86 -3.11
N LYS A 346 5.77 20.65 -2.27
CA LYS A 346 6.34 21.27 -1.08
C LYS A 346 6.84 20.26 -0.04
N ASP A 347 6.27 19.05 0.01
CA ASP A 347 6.82 17.98 0.86
C ASP A 347 8.16 17.51 0.33
N LEU A 348 8.29 17.35 -1.00
CA LEU A 348 9.56 16.92 -1.60
C LEU A 348 10.67 17.93 -1.30
N GLU A 349 10.42 19.22 -1.47
CA GLU A 349 11.41 20.27 -1.17
C GLU A 349 11.89 20.23 0.29
N ARG A 350 10.97 19.94 1.22
CA ARG A 350 11.24 19.90 2.66
C ARG A 350 11.98 18.63 3.08
N GLU A 351 11.54 17.47 2.57
CA GLU A 351 11.96 16.15 3.04
C GLU A 351 13.15 15.59 2.23
N ALA A 352 13.41 16.09 1.03
CA ALA A 352 14.43 15.55 0.13
C ALA A 352 15.82 15.40 0.77
N PRO A 353 16.37 16.38 1.54
CA PRO A 353 17.68 16.21 2.15
C PRO A 353 17.76 15.05 3.14
N GLU A 354 16.68 14.77 3.88
CA GLU A 354 16.64 13.65 4.82
C GLU A 354 16.46 12.31 4.11
N ILE A 355 15.54 12.25 3.14
CA ILE A 355 15.34 11.08 2.29
C ILE A 355 16.65 10.70 1.60
N GLU A 356 17.34 11.67 1.00
CA GLU A 356 18.62 11.44 0.31
C GLU A 356 19.67 10.85 1.25
N ARG A 357 19.84 11.39 2.47
CA ARG A 357 20.75 10.83 3.46
C ARG A 357 20.41 9.39 3.83
N ILE A 358 19.13 9.07 4.00
CA ILE A 358 18.68 7.71 4.31
C ILE A 358 18.97 6.76 3.15
N LEU A 359 18.67 7.18 1.91
CA LEU A 359 18.91 6.36 0.72
C LEU A 359 20.40 6.11 0.48
N VAL A 360 21.27 7.11 0.71
CA VAL A 360 22.73 6.95 0.65
C VAL A 360 23.21 6.00 1.73
N ALA A 361 22.75 6.17 2.98
CA ALA A 361 23.14 5.31 4.10
C ALA A 361 22.73 3.84 3.90
N ARG A 362 21.69 3.57 3.12
CA ARG A 362 21.20 2.24 2.77
C ARG A 362 21.77 1.68 1.46
N GLY A 363 22.71 2.39 0.82
CA GLY A 363 23.34 1.96 -0.43
C GLY A 363 22.43 2.00 -1.66
N ILE A 364 21.32 2.75 -1.59
CA ILE A 364 20.36 2.90 -2.70
C ILE A 364 20.82 4.02 -3.65
N LEU A 365 21.50 5.02 -3.09
CA LEU A 365 22.16 6.08 -3.83
C LEU A 365 23.65 6.09 -3.51
N GLU A 366 24.45 6.38 -4.53
CA GLU A 366 25.87 6.68 -4.34
C GLU A 366 26.07 7.94 -3.48
N PRO A 367 27.16 8.05 -2.70
CA PRO A 367 27.44 9.22 -1.85
C PRO A 367 27.42 10.57 -2.60
#